data_AF-A0A965NJY7-F1
#
_entry.id   AF-A0A965NJY7-F1
#
_cell.length_a   1.000
_cell.length_b   1.000
_cell.length_c   1.000
_cell.angle_alpha   90.00
_cell.angle_beta   90.00
_cell.angle_gamma   90.00
#
_symmetry.space_group_name_H-M   'P 1'
#
loop_
_entity.id
_entity.type
_entity.pdbx_description
1 polymer ?
#
loop_
_entity_poly.entity_id
_entity_poly.type
_entity_poly.pdbx_seq_one_letter_code
_entity_poly.pdbx_strand_id
1 'polypeptide(L)'
;MRNRTARDGPAKDLADGNHYRSTWERNMARLMGRLGIEAAYEPKRFYFRDIHESYLPDWRLKNVGPLTLDGNTYHEIYIELKGYLDNKSKRQLRNIRRYYAKKGVMVILIDSEQYKKLEQDYSGNIGAWEYERISTQERSDKPDECTGASSRGGGAETQEHGPELQQDRGEDRGHLKGRRKKSTGEGTGEIENRDSGKSKRVRGDATRKIESGP
;
A
#
# COMPACT_ATOMS: atom_id res chain seq x y z
N MET A 1 -11.63 21.97 -3.98
CA MET A 1 -10.78 20.77 -4.08
C MET A 1 -9.35 21.24 -4.30
N ARG A 2 -8.37 20.76 -3.52
CA ARG A 2 -6.95 21.17 -3.67
C ARG A 2 -6.35 20.43 -4.88
N ASN A 3 -5.83 21.15 -5.87
CA ASN A 3 -5.16 20.56 -7.01
C ASN A 3 -3.77 20.08 -6.59
N ARG A 4 -3.58 18.76 -6.52
CA ARG A 4 -2.27 18.15 -6.31
C ARG A 4 -1.62 17.95 -7.66
N THR A 5 -0.49 18.59 -7.91
CA THR A 5 0.33 18.32 -9.09
C THR A 5 1.22 17.11 -8.81
N ALA A 6 0.76 15.93 -9.22
CA ALA A 6 1.61 14.75 -9.24
C ALA A 6 2.78 15.01 -10.21
N ARG A 7 4.01 14.74 -9.76
CA ARG A 7 5.19 14.79 -10.64
C ARG A 7 5.30 13.47 -11.37
N ASP A 8 5.11 13.53 -12.69
CA ASP A 8 5.39 12.44 -13.62
C ASP A 8 6.80 12.61 -14.21
N GLY A 9 7.48 11.50 -14.53
CA GLY A 9 8.80 11.51 -15.19
C GLY A 9 9.94 10.83 -14.42
N PRO A 10 11.17 10.92 -14.95
CA PRO A 10 12.35 10.30 -14.33
C PRO A 10 12.78 11.01 -13.04
N ALA A 11 13.30 10.22 -12.10
CA ALA A 11 13.97 10.71 -10.90
C ALA A 11 15.49 10.71 -11.13
N LYS A 12 16.06 11.89 -11.42
CA LYS A 12 17.49 12.01 -11.81
C LYS A 12 18.45 11.49 -10.74
N ASP A 13 18.07 11.59 -9.47
CA ASP A 13 18.88 11.16 -8.34
C ASP A 13 18.96 9.63 -8.18
N LEU A 14 17.98 8.87 -8.71
CA LEU A 14 17.96 7.42 -8.61
C LEU A 14 18.82 6.71 -9.66
N ALA A 15 19.10 7.38 -10.79
CA ALA A 15 19.93 6.87 -11.90
C ALA A 15 19.57 5.46 -12.41
N ASP A 16 18.34 5.01 -12.20
CA ASP A 16 17.85 3.66 -12.55
C ASP A 16 17.11 3.60 -13.89
N GLY A 17 16.93 4.77 -14.53
CA GLY A 17 16.26 4.91 -15.82
C GLY A 17 14.74 4.74 -15.77
N ASN A 18 14.13 4.60 -14.59
CA ASN A 18 12.69 4.40 -14.46
C ASN A 18 11.91 5.72 -14.63
N HIS A 19 10.70 5.61 -15.19
CA HIS A 19 9.76 6.72 -15.32
C HIS A 19 8.63 6.53 -14.31
N TYR A 20 8.63 7.33 -13.25
CA TYR A 20 7.63 7.24 -12.19
C TYR A 20 6.43 8.14 -12.46
N ARG A 21 5.23 7.66 -12.14
CA ARG A 21 3.96 8.35 -12.38
C ARG A 21 3.51 9.24 -11.23
N SER A 22 4.17 9.14 -10.09
CA SER A 22 3.84 9.95 -8.92
C SER A 22 5.05 10.25 -8.05
N THR A 23 4.92 11.31 -7.26
CA THR A 23 5.88 11.68 -6.21
C THR A 23 6.07 10.55 -5.20
N TRP A 24 4.98 9.85 -4.84
CA TRP A 24 5.00 8.74 -3.91
C TRP A 24 5.84 7.57 -4.43
N GLU A 25 5.73 7.25 -5.72
CA GLU A 25 6.55 6.20 -6.33
C GLU A 25 8.03 6.52 -6.30
N ARG A 26 8.42 7.77 -6.59
CA ARG A 26 9.82 8.21 -6.49
C ARG A 26 10.36 8.08 -5.07
N ASN A 27 9.59 8.53 -4.08
CA ASN A 27 9.98 8.41 -2.68
C ASN A 27 10.06 6.95 -2.22
N MET A 28 9.13 6.12 -2.68
CA MET A 28 9.16 4.69 -2.40
C MET A 28 10.41 4.04 -2.99
N ALA A 29 10.81 4.41 -4.22
CA ALA A 29 12.04 3.93 -4.83
C ALA A 29 13.30 4.38 -4.05
N ARG A 30 13.34 5.64 -3.59
CA ARG A 30 14.41 6.14 -2.69
C ARG A 30 14.46 5.36 -1.39
N LEU A 31 13.30 5.09 -0.78
CA LEU A 31 13.20 4.33 0.45
C LEU A 31 13.71 2.89 0.26
N MET A 32 13.27 2.21 -0.80
CA MET A 32 13.75 0.87 -1.14
C MET A 32 15.27 0.86 -1.34
N GLY A 33 15.82 1.82 -2.10
CA GLY A 33 17.26 1.97 -2.27
C GLY A 33 18.00 2.20 -0.93
N ARG A 34 17.46 3.06 -0.06
CA ARG A 34 18.02 3.36 1.26
C ARG A 34 18.04 2.15 2.20
N LEU A 35 17.04 1.28 2.08
CA LEU A 35 16.90 0.04 2.87
C LEU A 35 17.60 -1.16 2.22
N GLY A 36 18.18 -1.01 1.03
CA GLY A 36 18.77 -2.13 0.28
C GLY A 36 17.75 -3.16 -0.20
N ILE A 37 16.48 -2.75 -0.37
CA ILE A 37 15.42 -3.61 -0.89
C ILE A 37 15.50 -3.58 -2.42
N GLU A 38 15.92 -4.68 -3.01
CA GLU A 38 15.92 -4.82 -4.45
C GLU A 38 14.49 -5.01 -4.98
N ALA A 39 14.08 -4.16 -5.90
CA ALA A 39 12.78 -4.25 -6.56
C ALA A 39 12.90 -3.90 -8.06
N ALA A 40 11.94 -4.39 -8.86
CA ALA A 40 11.74 -3.94 -10.23
C ALA A 40 10.45 -3.13 -10.32
N TYR A 41 10.52 -1.94 -10.91
CA TYR A 41 9.37 -1.06 -11.14
C TYR A 41 8.57 -1.50 -12.38
N GLU A 42 7.25 -1.54 -12.28
CA GLU A 42 6.27 -1.98 -13.28
C GLU A 42 6.70 -3.20 -14.14
N PRO A 43 7.14 -4.32 -13.54
CA PRO A 43 7.91 -5.32 -14.27
C PRO A 43 7.04 -6.24 -15.14
N LYS A 44 5.77 -6.42 -14.80
CA LYS A 44 4.88 -7.37 -15.47
C LYS A 44 3.42 -7.03 -15.29
N ARG A 45 2.68 -7.06 -16.40
CA ARG A 45 1.23 -6.94 -16.41
C ARG A 45 0.57 -8.31 -16.27
N PHE A 46 -0.41 -8.41 -15.38
CA PHE A 46 -1.30 -9.54 -15.23
C PHE A 46 -2.56 -9.34 -16.07
N TYR A 47 -2.97 -10.40 -16.76
CA TYR A 47 -4.19 -10.41 -17.57
C TYR A 47 -5.23 -11.35 -16.95
N PHE A 48 -6.46 -10.89 -16.85
CA PHE A 48 -7.62 -11.65 -16.37
C PHE A 48 -8.53 -11.94 -17.56
N ARG A 49 -8.20 -12.98 -18.33
CA ARG A 49 -8.80 -13.26 -19.65
C ARG A 49 -10.33 -13.33 -19.61
N ASP A 50 -10.87 -14.01 -18.61
CA ASP A 50 -12.32 -14.25 -18.47
C ASP A 50 -13.14 -12.95 -18.34
N ILE A 51 -12.52 -11.87 -17.85
CA ILE A 51 -13.18 -10.59 -17.60
C ILE A 51 -12.58 -9.45 -18.44
N HIS A 52 -11.67 -9.76 -19.37
CA HIS A 52 -11.00 -8.79 -20.26
C HIS A 52 -10.38 -7.59 -19.52
N GLU A 53 -9.87 -7.81 -18.31
CA GLU A 53 -9.17 -6.79 -17.52
C GLU A 53 -7.67 -7.10 -17.42
N SER A 54 -6.88 -6.07 -17.10
CA SER A 54 -5.47 -6.23 -16.73
C SER A 54 -5.11 -5.43 -15.50
N TYR A 55 -3.99 -5.80 -14.88
CA TYR A 55 -3.46 -5.16 -13.70
C TYR A 55 -1.92 -5.14 -13.77
N LEU A 56 -1.33 -3.96 -13.54
CA LEU A 56 0.12 -3.77 -13.52
C LEU A 56 0.46 -3.19 -12.14
N PRO A 57 1.04 -4.01 -11.24
CA PRO A 57 1.51 -3.51 -9.95
C PRO A 57 2.76 -2.64 -10.10
N ASP A 58 2.94 -1.74 -9.15
CA ASP A 58 4.02 -0.73 -9.20
C ASP A 58 5.41 -1.34 -8.99
N TRP A 59 5.58 -2.32 -8.09
CA TRP A 59 6.87 -3.01 -7.92
C TRP A 59 6.73 -4.52 -7.75
N ARG A 60 7.79 -5.25 -8.13
CA ARG A 60 8.05 -6.64 -7.70
C ARG A 60 9.31 -6.67 -6.84
N LEU A 61 9.22 -7.26 -5.66
CA LEU A 61 10.38 -7.51 -4.80
C LEU A 61 11.27 -8.61 -5.42
N LYS A 62 12.58 -8.41 -5.35
CA LYS A 62 13.60 -9.38 -5.76
C LYS A 62 14.25 -10.01 -4.53
N ASN A 63 14.81 -11.20 -4.71
CA ASN A 63 15.59 -11.92 -3.69
C ASN A 63 14.83 -12.15 -2.36
N VAL A 64 13.50 -12.13 -2.41
CA VAL A 64 12.64 -12.48 -1.28
C VAL A 64 12.34 -13.98 -1.32
N GLY A 65 12.56 -14.65 -0.18
CA GLY A 65 12.21 -16.06 -0.01
C GLY A 65 10.69 -16.28 -0.05
N PRO A 66 10.23 -17.53 -0.23
CA PRO A 66 8.82 -17.83 -0.21
C PRO A 66 8.16 -17.45 1.12
N LEU A 67 7.02 -16.77 1.07
CA LEU A 67 6.22 -16.43 2.25
C LEU A 67 5.01 -17.34 2.33
N THR A 68 4.72 -17.93 3.49
CA THR A 68 3.49 -18.69 3.70
C THR A 68 2.52 -17.89 4.58
N LEU A 69 1.31 -17.65 4.06
CA LEU A 69 0.25 -16.94 4.78
C LEU A 69 -1.10 -17.58 4.43
N ASP A 70 -1.93 -17.83 5.44
CA ASP A 70 -3.26 -18.46 5.29
C ASP A 70 -3.23 -19.77 4.48
N GLY A 71 -2.20 -20.60 4.69
CA GLY A 71 -2.04 -21.87 3.96
C GLY A 71 -1.65 -21.75 2.48
N ASN A 72 -1.34 -20.53 2.00
CA ASN A 72 -0.81 -20.31 0.65
C ASN A 72 0.67 -19.93 0.72
N THR A 73 1.48 -20.49 -0.18
CA THR A 73 2.88 -20.13 -0.34
C THR A 73 3.04 -19.20 -1.54
N TYR A 74 3.66 -18.05 -1.31
CA TYR A 74 3.87 -17.00 -2.29
C TYR A 74 5.35 -16.91 -2.66
N HIS A 75 5.64 -16.98 -3.96
CA HIS A 75 6.99 -16.90 -4.53
C HIS A 75 7.24 -15.57 -5.24
N GLU A 76 6.18 -14.85 -5.60
CA GLU A 76 6.27 -13.54 -6.21
C GLU A 76 5.49 -12.52 -5.37
N ILE A 77 6.22 -11.55 -4.81
CA ILE A 77 5.65 -10.51 -3.96
C ILE A 77 5.74 -9.18 -4.69
N TYR A 78 4.60 -8.53 -4.82
CA TYR A 78 4.45 -7.23 -5.46
C TYR A 78 3.99 -6.18 -4.45
N ILE A 79 4.27 -4.93 -4.75
CA ILE A 79 3.80 -3.77 -3.99
C ILE A 79 2.97 -2.88 -4.93
N GLU A 80 1.85 -2.40 -4.41
CA GLU A 80 0.99 -1.40 -5.04
C GLU A 80 0.90 -0.18 -4.12
N LEU A 81 1.14 1.01 -4.66
CA LEU A 81 0.96 2.28 -3.98
C LEU A 81 -0.37 2.92 -4.40
N LYS A 82 -1.17 3.34 -3.41
CA LYS A 82 -2.38 4.12 -3.67
C LYS A 82 -2.63 5.18 -2.61
N GLY A 83 -2.76 6.43 -3.07
CA GLY A 83 -3.29 7.51 -2.24
C GLY A 83 -4.80 7.44 -2.02
N TYR A 84 -5.56 6.93 -2.99
CA TYR A 84 -7.01 6.74 -2.87
C TYR A 84 -7.39 5.39 -3.49
N LEU A 85 -8.10 4.57 -2.70
CA LEU A 85 -8.48 3.22 -3.11
C LEU A 85 -9.89 3.22 -3.73
N ASP A 86 -9.96 3.51 -5.03
CA ASP A 86 -11.20 3.54 -5.79
C ASP A 86 -11.78 2.12 -6.05
N ASN A 87 -13.02 2.06 -6.52
CA ASN A 87 -13.71 0.78 -6.75
C ASN A 87 -13.02 -0.09 -7.80
N LYS A 88 -12.36 0.53 -8.79
CA LYS A 88 -11.59 -0.17 -9.82
C LYS A 88 -10.35 -0.84 -9.23
N SER A 89 -9.57 -0.12 -8.44
CA SER A 89 -8.38 -0.65 -7.76
C SER A 89 -8.75 -1.78 -6.80
N LYS A 90 -9.83 -1.61 -6.01
CA LYS A 90 -10.36 -2.69 -5.15
C LYS A 90 -10.71 -3.93 -5.96
N ARG A 91 -11.33 -3.76 -7.14
CA ARG A 91 -11.66 -4.88 -8.04
C ARG A 91 -10.40 -5.56 -8.57
N GLN A 92 -9.40 -4.81 -9.02
CA GLN A 92 -8.13 -5.35 -9.50
C GLN A 92 -7.38 -6.14 -8.42
N LEU A 93 -7.32 -5.64 -7.19
CA LEU A 93 -6.72 -6.35 -6.04
C LEU A 93 -7.49 -7.63 -5.67
N ARG A 94 -8.82 -7.64 -5.78
CA ARG A 94 -9.60 -8.88 -5.63
C ARG A 94 -9.31 -9.87 -6.76
N ASN A 95 -9.19 -9.38 -8.00
CA ASN A 95 -8.93 -10.21 -9.17
C ASN A 95 -7.54 -10.86 -9.09
N ILE A 96 -6.48 -10.12 -8.75
CA ILE A 96 -5.15 -10.70 -8.62
C ILE A 96 -5.12 -11.81 -7.56
N ARG A 97 -5.78 -11.59 -6.41
CA ARG A 97 -5.94 -12.62 -5.37
C ARG A 97 -6.71 -13.84 -5.89
N ARG A 98 -7.83 -13.63 -6.60
CA ARG A 98 -8.64 -14.74 -7.15
C ARG A 98 -7.89 -15.57 -8.19
N TYR A 99 -7.22 -14.92 -9.14
CA TYR A 99 -6.66 -15.59 -10.32
C TYR A 99 -5.19 -16.05 -10.15
N TYR A 100 -4.43 -15.44 -9.24
CA TYR A 100 -2.98 -15.67 -9.14
C TYR A 100 -2.48 -16.05 -7.73
N ALA A 101 -3.29 -15.96 -6.66
CA ALA A 101 -2.83 -16.40 -5.32
C ALA A 101 -2.43 -17.88 -5.29
N LYS A 102 -3.25 -18.77 -5.89
CA LYS A 102 -2.92 -20.21 -6.02
C LYS A 102 -1.68 -20.48 -6.88
N LYS A 103 -1.21 -19.50 -7.64
CA LYS A 103 0.02 -19.56 -8.44
C LYS A 103 1.21 -18.95 -7.69
N GLY A 104 1.04 -18.58 -6.42
CA GLY A 104 2.08 -18.03 -5.58
C GLY A 104 2.34 -16.53 -5.77
N VAL A 105 1.37 -15.76 -6.27
CA VAL A 105 1.49 -14.29 -6.40
C VAL A 105 0.76 -13.57 -5.28
N MET A 106 1.47 -12.66 -4.59
CA MET A 106 0.92 -11.77 -3.57
C MET A 106 1.12 -10.31 -3.98
N VAL A 107 0.14 -9.46 -3.66
CA VAL A 107 0.25 -8.01 -3.80
C VAL A 107 0.00 -7.38 -2.44
N ILE A 108 0.97 -6.60 -1.97
CA ILE A 108 0.89 -5.79 -0.76
C ILE A 108 0.46 -4.39 -1.18
N LEU A 109 -0.71 -3.95 -0.71
CA LEU A 109 -1.16 -2.57 -0.87
C LEU A 109 -0.50 -1.73 0.22
N ILE A 110 0.13 -0.64 -0.19
CA ILE A 110 0.53 0.47 0.67
C ILE A 110 -0.43 1.62 0.36
N ASP A 111 -1.40 1.82 1.26
CA ASP A 111 -2.37 2.89 1.15
C ASP A 111 -1.83 4.23 1.67
N SER A 112 -2.68 5.25 1.66
CA SER A 112 -2.30 6.58 2.12
C SER A 112 -1.91 6.67 3.59
N GLU A 113 -2.50 5.84 4.44
CA GLU A 113 -2.19 5.86 5.86
C GLU A 113 -0.81 5.23 6.09
N GLN A 114 -0.56 4.07 5.47
CA GLN A 114 0.70 3.38 5.55
C GLN A 114 1.84 4.20 4.93
N TYR A 115 1.60 4.80 3.76
CA TYR A 115 2.59 5.68 3.11
C TYR A 115 2.97 6.87 4.01
N LYS A 116 2.00 7.51 4.67
CA LYS A 116 2.28 8.64 5.57
C LYS A 116 3.13 8.24 6.78
N LYS A 117 2.95 7.03 7.31
CA LYS A 117 3.82 6.50 8.37
C LYS A 117 5.25 6.34 7.86
N LEU A 118 5.43 5.75 6.67
CA LEU A 118 6.75 5.65 6.03
C LEU A 118 7.37 7.04 5.78
N GLU A 119 6.58 8.01 5.32
CA GLU A 119 7.05 9.38 5.15
C GLU A 119 7.52 10.00 6.46
N GLN A 120 6.74 9.87 7.54
CA GLN A 120 7.12 10.37 8.86
C GLN A 120 8.43 9.76 9.36
N ASP A 121 8.60 8.45 9.21
CA ASP A 121 9.74 7.71 9.76
C ASP A 121 11.04 7.93 8.96
N TYR A 122 10.94 8.14 7.64
CA TYR A 122 12.11 8.08 6.75
C TYR A 122 12.42 9.38 6.00
N SER A 123 11.47 10.29 5.81
CA SER A 123 11.67 11.48 4.96
C SER A 123 12.83 12.36 5.43
N GLY A 124 13.01 12.53 6.74
CA GLY A 124 14.11 13.33 7.31
C GLY A 124 15.51 12.76 7.04
N ASN A 125 15.60 11.46 6.73
CA ASN A 125 16.86 10.76 6.49
C ASN A 125 17.15 10.53 4.99
N ILE A 126 16.24 10.95 4.11
CA ILE A 126 16.34 10.79 2.66
C ILE A 126 16.38 12.20 2.03
N GLY A 127 17.58 12.68 1.70
CA GLY A 127 17.80 14.07 1.30
C GLY A 127 17.01 14.55 0.07
N ALA A 128 16.61 13.63 -0.81
CA ALA A 128 15.82 13.93 -2.00
C ALA A 128 14.32 13.60 -1.85
N TRP A 129 13.82 13.42 -0.62
CA TRP A 129 12.40 13.15 -0.40
C TRP A 129 11.54 14.29 -0.93
N GLU A 130 10.56 13.96 -1.77
CA GLU A 130 9.69 14.95 -2.41
C GLU A 130 8.36 15.06 -1.66
N TYR A 131 7.97 16.26 -1.27
CA TYR A 131 6.65 16.50 -0.69
C TYR A 131 5.65 16.90 -1.78
N GLU A 132 4.39 16.48 -1.63
CA GLU A 132 3.32 17.01 -2.47
C GLU A 132 3.29 18.54 -2.32
N ARG A 133 3.53 19.28 -3.41
CA ARG A 133 3.36 20.73 -3.39
C ARG A 133 1.88 21.00 -3.19
N ILE A 134 1.52 21.46 -1.99
CA ILE A 134 0.23 22.09 -1.77
C ILE A 134 0.29 23.39 -2.58
N SER A 135 -0.40 23.44 -3.71
CA SER A 135 -0.59 24.71 -4.41
C SER A 135 -1.41 25.59 -3.47
N THR A 136 -0.74 26.55 -2.82
CA THR A 136 -1.41 27.64 -2.11
C THR A 136 -2.07 28.51 -3.16
N GLN A 137 -3.22 28.08 -3.68
CA GLN A 137 -4.01 28.86 -4.59
C GLN A 137 -4.74 29.91 -3.74
N GLU A 138 -4.11 31.09 -3.67
CA GLU A 138 -4.67 32.41 -3.40
C GLU A 138 -5.76 32.51 -2.33
N ARG A 139 -5.36 32.86 -1.10
CA ARG A 139 -6.09 33.92 -0.41
C ARG A 139 -5.63 35.25 -1.00
N SER A 140 -6.18 35.61 -2.15
CA SER A 140 -6.22 37.01 -2.59
C SER A 140 -7.31 37.72 -1.80
N ASP A 141 -7.25 37.68 -0.47
CA ASP A 141 -7.94 38.65 0.35
C ASP A 141 -7.10 39.91 0.22
N LYS A 142 -7.42 40.73 -0.79
CA LYS A 142 -6.97 42.12 -0.80
C LYS A 142 -7.36 42.68 0.58
N PRO A 143 -6.45 43.27 1.35
CA PRO A 143 -6.91 44.16 2.40
C PRO A 143 -7.69 45.26 1.69
N ASP A 144 -9.01 45.30 1.91
CA ASP A 144 -9.76 46.51 1.64
C ASP A 144 -9.06 47.62 2.42
N GLU A 145 -8.42 48.52 1.69
CA GLU A 145 -8.04 49.84 2.17
C GLU A 145 -9.33 50.55 2.64
N CYS A 146 -9.76 50.26 3.85
CA CYS A 146 -10.69 51.10 4.58
C CYS A 146 -9.85 52.20 5.22
N THR A 147 -9.51 53.21 4.41
CA THR A 147 -9.00 54.48 4.89
C THR A 147 -10.08 55.16 5.71
N GLY A 148 -9.80 55.43 6.99
CA GLY A 148 -10.38 56.60 7.64
C GLY A 148 -10.78 56.44 9.10
N ALA A 149 -9.99 57.10 9.96
CA ALA A 149 -10.39 57.78 11.21
C ALA A 149 -10.85 56.88 12.37
N SER A 150 -10.65 57.19 13.64
CA SER A 150 -9.90 58.21 14.37
C SER A 150 -10.11 57.89 15.86
N SER A 151 -9.14 58.31 16.68
CA SER A 151 -9.29 58.73 18.09
C SER A 151 -9.52 57.71 19.23
N ARG A 152 -8.47 57.68 20.08
CA ARG A 152 -8.43 57.99 21.53
C ARG A 152 -8.91 56.98 22.58
N GLY A 153 -7.98 56.73 23.52
CA GLY A 153 -8.20 56.54 24.97
C GLY A 153 -8.71 55.15 25.35
N GLY A 154 -8.23 54.43 26.36
CA GLY A 154 -7.52 54.77 27.59
C GLY A 154 -7.99 53.76 28.66
N GLY A 155 -7.13 53.42 29.63
CA GLY A 155 -7.47 52.59 30.82
C GLY A 155 -7.16 51.10 30.62
N ALA A 156 -6.16 50.52 31.28
CA ALA A 156 -6.08 50.18 32.71
C ALA A 156 -7.13 49.11 33.09
N GLU A 157 -6.68 47.89 33.39
CA GLU A 157 -6.61 47.35 34.76
C GLU A 157 -6.32 45.85 34.74
N THR A 158 -5.37 45.49 35.58
CA THR A 158 -5.02 44.14 36.01
C THR A 158 -6.13 43.59 36.89
N GLN A 159 -6.55 42.33 36.72
CA GLN A 159 -7.01 41.54 37.86
C GLN A 159 -6.88 40.04 37.59
N GLU A 160 -6.18 39.39 38.52
CA GLU A 160 -6.09 37.95 38.69
C GLU A 160 -7.44 37.37 39.15
N HIS A 161 -7.79 36.18 38.68
CA HIS A 161 -8.54 35.22 39.48
C HIS A 161 -8.21 33.79 39.02
N GLY A 162 -7.88 32.96 40.01
CA GLY A 162 -7.36 31.61 39.88
C GLY A 162 -8.42 30.52 39.61
N PRO A 163 -8.13 29.27 40.03
CA PRO A 163 -8.61 28.06 39.38
C PRO A 163 -9.96 27.56 39.91
N GLU A 164 -10.77 26.96 39.04
CA GLU A 164 -12.02 26.33 39.47
C GLU A 164 -12.32 24.98 38.78
N LEU A 165 -12.51 24.01 39.68
CA LEU A 165 -13.24 22.74 39.66
C LEU A 165 -12.91 21.59 38.69
N GLN A 166 -12.46 20.51 39.35
CA GLN A 166 -12.66 19.11 38.99
C GLN A 166 -14.13 18.67 39.13
N GLN A 167 -14.40 17.48 38.56
CA GLN A 167 -15.47 16.50 38.82
C GLN A 167 -16.71 16.61 37.92
N ASP A 168 -16.92 15.62 37.04
CA ASP A 168 -17.91 14.54 37.25
C ASP A 168 -17.79 13.50 36.10
N ARG A 169 -17.47 12.24 36.41
CA ARG A 169 -18.37 11.07 36.42
C ARG A 169 -19.31 10.94 35.21
N GLY A 170 -19.10 9.85 34.47
CA GLY A 170 -20.02 9.36 33.46
C GLY A 170 -19.63 7.93 33.08
N GLU A 171 -19.88 6.99 33.99
CA GLU A 171 -19.99 5.58 33.63
C GLU A 171 -21.13 5.42 32.62
N ASP A 172 -20.91 4.73 31.50
CA ASP A 172 -22.02 4.02 30.90
C ASP A 172 -21.60 2.66 30.33
N ARG A 173 -22.18 1.62 30.93
CA ARG A 173 -21.98 0.20 30.63
C ARG A 173 -22.99 -0.22 29.57
N GLY A 174 -22.59 -0.18 28.30
CA GLY A 174 -23.41 -0.59 27.16
C GLY A 174 -23.20 -2.03 26.66
N HIS A 175 -23.52 -3.01 27.49
CA HIS A 175 -24.12 -4.31 27.16
C HIS A 175 -24.17 -4.78 25.67
N LEU A 176 -23.15 -5.48 25.15
CA LEU A 176 -23.26 -6.23 23.88
C LEU A 176 -23.77 -7.65 24.14
N LYS A 177 -25.09 -7.81 24.07
CA LYS A 177 -25.77 -9.11 24.03
C LYS A 177 -25.42 -9.85 22.73
N GLY A 178 -24.98 -11.10 22.92
CA GLY A 178 -24.55 -11.99 21.86
C GLY A 178 -25.64 -12.33 20.84
N ARG A 179 -25.22 -12.46 19.59
CA ARG A 179 -25.96 -13.19 18.56
C ARG A 179 -25.35 -14.58 18.39
N ARG A 180 -26.09 -15.57 18.89
CA ARG A 180 -25.95 -17.00 18.65
C ARG A 180 -25.72 -17.28 17.15
N LYS A 181 -24.64 -17.99 16.82
CA LYS A 181 -24.53 -18.77 15.59
C LYS A 181 -25.33 -20.05 15.76
N LYS A 182 -26.38 -20.27 14.95
CA LYS A 182 -26.98 -21.59 14.76
C LYS A 182 -26.14 -22.34 13.73
N SER A 183 -25.37 -23.30 14.22
CA SER A 183 -24.77 -24.38 13.46
C SER A 183 -25.72 -25.58 13.47
N THR A 184 -26.31 -25.93 12.34
CA THR A 184 -26.89 -27.26 12.09
C THR A 184 -26.95 -27.46 10.59
N GLY A 185 -26.21 -28.44 10.10
CA GLY A 185 -26.12 -28.79 8.69
C GLY A 185 -25.19 -29.98 8.53
N GLU A 186 -25.55 -31.07 9.21
CA GLU A 186 -25.04 -32.40 8.94
C GLU A 186 -25.30 -32.75 7.48
N GLY A 187 -24.24 -33.16 6.78
CA GLY A 187 -24.28 -33.60 5.41
C GLY A 187 -23.28 -34.73 5.24
N THR A 188 -23.66 -35.90 5.72
CA THR A 188 -23.06 -37.19 5.41
C THR A 188 -23.17 -37.43 3.91
N GLY A 189 -22.04 -37.47 3.21
CA GLY A 189 -21.97 -37.73 1.77
C GLY A 189 -20.78 -38.62 1.46
N GLU A 190 -21.07 -39.91 1.48
CA GLU A 190 -20.46 -41.06 0.79
C GLU A 190 -19.01 -40.98 0.29
N ILE A 191 -18.25 -41.93 0.82
CA ILE A 191 -16.98 -42.44 0.32
C ILE A 191 -17.28 -43.32 -0.90
N GLU A 192 -16.90 -42.88 -2.11
CA GLU A 192 -16.70 -43.81 -3.23
C GLU A 192 -15.22 -43.95 -3.55
N ASN A 193 -14.71 -45.16 -3.24
CA ASN A 193 -13.46 -45.71 -3.70
C ASN A 193 -13.57 -46.11 -5.18
N ARG A 194 -12.69 -45.57 -6.04
CA ARG A 194 -12.23 -46.20 -7.30
C ARG A 194 -10.78 -45.76 -7.50
N ASP A 195 -9.79 -46.52 -7.06
CA ASP A 195 -9.20 -47.73 -7.64
C ASP A 195 -8.73 -47.63 -9.10
N SER A 196 -7.45 -48.00 -9.25
CA SER A 196 -6.74 -48.51 -10.41
C SER A 196 -6.39 -47.56 -11.57
N GLY A 197 -5.09 -47.33 -11.81
CA GLY A 197 -4.68 -46.44 -12.90
C GLY A 197 -3.22 -46.32 -13.30
N LYS A 198 -2.40 -47.37 -13.18
CA LYS A 198 -1.14 -47.60 -13.96
C LYS A 198 -0.02 -46.54 -13.90
N SER A 199 0.97 -46.92 -13.10
CA SER A 199 2.42 -46.85 -13.35
C SER A 199 2.85 -46.76 -14.82
N LYS A 200 3.67 -45.75 -15.16
CA LYS A 200 4.81 -45.87 -16.09
C LYS A 200 5.99 -45.03 -15.60
N ARG A 201 6.98 -45.72 -15.05
CA ARG A 201 8.34 -45.22 -14.88
C ARG A 201 8.96 -45.02 -16.27
N VAL A 202 9.45 -43.83 -16.55
CA VAL A 202 10.43 -43.61 -17.63
C VAL A 202 11.76 -43.32 -16.95
N ARG A 203 12.65 -44.30 -16.97
CA ARG A 203 14.08 -44.11 -16.70
C ARG A 203 14.68 -43.43 -17.93
N GLY A 204 15.18 -42.22 -17.76
CA GLY A 204 16.08 -41.58 -18.71
C GLY A 204 17.47 -41.52 -18.10
N ASP A 205 18.28 -42.53 -18.39
CA ASP A 205 19.74 -42.48 -18.21
C ASP A 205 20.30 -41.45 -19.19
N ALA A 206 21.01 -40.44 -18.67
CA ALA A 206 21.83 -39.56 -19.47
C ALA A 206 23.19 -39.40 -18.80
N THR A 207 24.06 -40.40 -19.01
CA THR A 207 25.50 -40.27 -18.86
C THR A 207 25.99 -39.21 -19.85
N ARG A 208 26.47 -38.07 -19.34
CA ARG A 208 27.25 -37.13 -20.15
C ARG A 208 28.70 -37.15 -19.66
N LYS A 209 29.57 -37.60 -20.57
CA LYS A 209 31.02 -37.68 -20.44
C LYS A 209 31.61 -36.36 -19.98
N ILE A 210 32.54 -36.45 -19.03
CA ILE A 210 33.50 -35.40 -18.70
C ILE A 210 34.67 -35.63 -19.66
N GLU A 211 34.87 -34.70 -20.60
CA GLU A 211 36.11 -34.62 -21.35
C GLU A 211 37.05 -33.68 -20.60
N SER A 212 38.10 -34.26 -20.03
CA SER A 212 39.31 -33.58 -19.59
C SER A 212 40.21 -33.40 -20.82
N GLY A 213 40.62 -32.16 -21.06
CA GLY A 213 41.62 -31.77 -22.06
C GLY A 213 42.55 -30.69 -21.49
N PRO A 214 43.78 -30.62 -22.01
CA PRO A 214 45.04 -30.38 -21.27
C PRO A 214 45.24 -28.99 -20.67
#